data_AF-A0A7X8YHU0-F1
#
_entry.id   AF-A0A7X8YHU0-F1
#
_cell.length_a   1.000
_cell.length_b   1.000
_cell.length_c   1.000
_cell.angle_alpha   90.00
_cell.angle_beta   90.00
_cell.angle_gamma   90.00
#
_symmetry.space_group_name_H-M   'P 1'
#
loop_
_entity.id
_entity.type
_entity.pdbx_description
1 polymer ?
#
loop_
_entity_poly.entity_id
_entity_poly.type
_entity_poly.pdbx_seq_one_letter_code
_entity_poly.pdbx_strand_id
1 'polypeptide(L)'
;MATSPFTQAIGAEQLMLAKMDAMKAHVAPQFVVTANPIDHRIEPSVAPLSFADAVNRVLTQVNAHQSHASDKMTAVELGQSDDLVGAMVASQKASLSFDALMQVRNKVVGAVDEIMKMPV
;
A
#
# COMPACT_ATOMS: atom_id res chain seq x y z
N MET A 1 -33.25 -70.68 40.65
CA MET A 1 -33.98 -70.63 39.37
C MET A 1 -34.47 -69.18 39.25
N ALA A 2 -33.68 -68.28 38.67
CA ALA A 2 -33.56 -67.94 37.24
C ALA A 2 -34.52 -66.79 36.86
N THR A 3 -34.01 -65.56 36.77
CA THR A 3 -34.59 -64.47 35.95
C THR A 3 -33.50 -63.49 35.52
N SER A 4 -33.39 -63.33 34.20
CA SER A 4 -32.24 -62.86 33.41
C SER A 4 -31.99 -61.35 33.40
N PRO A 5 -30.73 -60.90 33.19
CA PRO A 5 -30.41 -59.51 32.85
C PRO A 5 -30.22 -59.38 31.33
N PHE A 6 -31.27 -59.08 30.57
CA PHE A 6 -31.13 -58.98 29.09
C PHE A 6 -31.82 -57.79 28.42
N THR A 7 -32.26 -56.76 29.16
CA THR A 7 -33.01 -55.63 28.56
C THR A 7 -32.18 -54.36 28.36
N GLN A 8 -30.88 -54.33 28.70
CA GLN A 8 -30.11 -53.07 28.75
C GLN A 8 -29.19 -52.81 27.54
N ALA A 9 -29.03 -53.75 26.61
CA ALA A 9 -28.10 -53.60 25.48
C ALA A 9 -28.71 -52.93 24.23
N ILE A 10 -30.03 -53.07 24.00
CA ILE A 10 -30.68 -52.62 22.75
C ILE A 10 -30.78 -51.08 22.68
N GLY A 11 -30.87 -50.39 23.82
CA GLY A 11 -30.95 -48.93 23.88
C GLY A 11 -29.63 -48.20 23.57
N ALA A 12 -28.49 -48.83 23.82
CA ALA A 12 -27.18 -48.20 23.66
C ALA A 12 -26.77 -48.03 22.18
N GLU A 13 -27.12 -49.00 21.33
CA GLU A 13 -26.92 -48.93 19.88
C GLU A 13 -27.87 -47.91 19.24
N GLN A 14 -29.13 -47.87 19.67
CA GLN A 14 -30.11 -46.90 19.17
C GLN A 14 -29.74 -45.45 19.55
N LEU A 15 -29.19 -45.26 20.75
CA LEU A 15 -28.68 -43.96 21.21
C LEU A 15 -27.42 -43.55 20.44
N MET A 16 -26.55 -44.51 20.09
CA MET A 16 -25.36 -44.30 19.26
C MET A 16 -25.73 -43.91 17.82
N LEU A 17 -26.73 -44.54 17.21
CA LEU A 17 -27.23 -44.16 15.90
C LEU A 17 -27.86 -42.76 15.93
N ALA A 18 -28.73 -42.49 16.91
CA ALA A 18 -29.39 -41.19 17.03
C ALA A 18 -28.40 -40.03 17.25
N LYS A 19 -27.30 -40.25 17.99
CA LYS A 19 -26.25 -39.23 18.18
C LYS A 19 -25.29 -39.11 16.99
N MET A 20 -25.12 -40.15 16.17
CA MET A 20 -24.42 -40.04 14.89
C MET A 20 -25.23 -39.24 13.86
N ASP A 21 -26.55 -39.44 13.79
CA ASP A 21 -27.42 -38.66 12.91
C ASP A 21 -27.50 -37.18 13.33
N ALA A 22 -27.54 -36.90 14.64
CA ALA A 22 -27.53 -35.52 15.16
C ALA A 22 -26.18 -34.79 14.92
N MET A 23 -25.05 -35.52 14.87
CA MET A 23 -23.75 -34.95 14.52
C MET A 23 -23.64 -34.61 13.03
N LYS A 24 -24.25 -35.38 12.13
CA LYS A 24 -24.28 -35.06 10.69
C LYS A 24 -25.01 -33.75 10.38
N ALA A 25 -26.04 -33.42 11.15
CA ALA A 25 -26.79 -32.17 11.02
C ALA A 25 -25.99 -30.92 11.45
N HIS A 26 -24.91 -31.08 12.23
CA HIS A 26 -24.05 -29.98 12.69
C HIS A 26 -22.78 -29.80 11.83
N VAL A 27 -22.57 -30.63 10.80
CA VAL A 27 -21.43 -30.54 9.86
C VAL A 27 -21.91 -30.09 8.48
N ALA A 28 -22.78 -29.08 8.43
CA ALA A 28 -22.91 -28.25 7.24
C ALA A 28 -21.97 -27.05 7.42
N PRO A 29 -20.98 -26.83 6.54
CA PRO A 29 -20.13 -25.66 6.64
C PRO A 29 -20.98 -24.41 6.39
N GLN A 30 -21.42 -23.74 7.46
CA GLN A 30 -22.15 -22.46 7.38
C GLN A 30 -21.20 -21.28 7.14
N PHE A 31 -20.02 -21.51 6.55
CA PHE A 31 -19.17 -20.44 6.07
C PHE A 31 -19.43 -20.25 4.58
N VAL A 32 -20.48 -19.49 4.26
CA VAL A 32 -20.63 -18.93 2.93
C VAL A 32 -19.61 -17.79 2.86
N VAL A 33 -18.46 -18.03 2.22
CA VAL A 33 -17.57 -16.96 1.79
C VAL A 33 -18.31 -16.20 0.69
N THR A 34 -19.21 -15.31 1.08
CA THR A 34 -19.73 -14.30 0.17
C THR A 34 -18.56 -13.37 -0.10
N ALA A 35 -18.16 -13.25 -1.37
CA ALA A 35 -17.18 -12.25 -1.78
C ALA A 35 -17.60 -10.89 -1.20
N ASN A 36 -16.69 -10.24 -0.49
CA ASN A 36 -16.94 -8.91 0.05
C ASN A 36 -17.33 -8.00 -1.14
N PRO A 37 -18.53 -7.38 -1.16
CA PRO A 37 -18.96 -6.53 -2.29
C PRO A 37 -18.09 -5.27 -2.46
N ILE A 38 -17.16 -5.02 -1.54
CA ILE A 38 -16.16 -3.94 -1.63
C ILE A 38 -14.91 -4.38 -2.42
N ASP A 39 -14.75 -5.67 -2.71
CA ASP A 39 -13.63 -6.19 -3.51
C ASP A 39 -13.78 -5.84 -5.02
N HIS A 40 -14.94 -5.35 -5.46
CA HIS A 40 -15.23 -5.00 -6.85
C HIS A 40 -15.73 -3.56 -6.99
N ARG A 41 -14.87 -2.56 -6.72
CA ARG A 41 -14.89 -1.25 -7.40
C ARG A 41 -13.73 -0.36 -6.97
N ILE A 42 -12.51 -0.83 -7.22
CA ILE A 42 -11.51 0.10 -7.73
C ILE A 42 -11.47 -0.13 -9.23
N GLU A 43 -12.47 0.43 -9.91
CA GLU A 43 -12.27 0.83 -11.30
C GLU A 43 -11.01 1.69 -11.33
N PRO A 44 -9.97 1.37 -12.11
CA PRO A 44 -8.85 2.27 -12.30
C PRO A 44 -9.29 3.43 -13.23
N SER A 45 -10.26 4.22 -12.80
CA SER A 45 -10.60 5.51 -13.41
C SER A 45 -9.90 6.67 -12.68
N VAL A 46 -8.91 6.38 -11.85
CA VAL A 46 -7.80 7.31 -11.68
C VAL A 46 -6.88 7.00 -12.83
N ALA A 47 -6.92 7.84 -13.88
CA ALA A 47 -5.91 7.80 -14.93
C ALA A 47 -4.55 7.67 -14.22
N PRO A 48 -3.80 6.58 -14.44
CA PRO A 48 -2.57 6.35 -13.71
C PRO A 48 -1.72 7.59 -13.94
N LEU A 49 -1.46 8.36 -12.88
CA LEU A 49 -0.49 9.43 -12.94
C LEU A 49 0.79 8.75 -13.40
N SER A 50 1.15 8.99 -14.67
CA SER A 50 2.33 8.36 -15.25
C SER A 50 3.50 8.74 -14.36
N PHE A 51 4.29 7.76 -13.97
CA PHE A 51 5.51 8.01 -13.22
C PHE A 51 6.38 9.06 -13.94
N ALA A 52 6.42 9.02 -15.28
CA ALA A 52 7.09 10.01 -16.10
C ALA A 52 6.49 11.42 -15.93
N ASP A 53 5.16 11.55 -15.86
CA ASP A 53 4.51 12.85 -15.61
C ASP A 53 4.80 13.37 -14.20
N ALA A 54 4.80 12.49 -13.20
CA ALA A 54 5.15 12.86 -11.83
C ALA A 54 6.60 13.33 -11.73
N VAL A 55 7.55 12.60 -12.33
CA VAL A 55 8.97 13.00 -12.39
C VAL A 55 9.13 14.31 -13.14
N ASN A 56 8.50 14.48 -14.30
CA ASN A 56 8.54 15.74 -15.06
C ASN A 56 8.06 16.92 -14.21
N ARG A 57 6.94 16.78 -13.50
CA ARG A 57 6.42 17.82 -12.60
C ARG A 57 7.41 18.17 -11.49
N VAL A 58 8.03 17.16 -10.87
CA VAL A 58 9.05 17.39 -9.83
C VAL A 58 10.26 18.11 -10.41
N LEU A 59 10.75 17.70 -11.58
CA LEU A 59 11.85 18.38 -12.27
C LEU A 59 11.53 19.85 -12.54
N THR A 60 10.34 20.15 -13.05
CA THR A 60 9.87 21.53 -13.27
C THR A 60 9.81 22.32 -11.97
N GLN A 61 9.32 21.71 -10.87
CA GLN A 61 9.29 22.39 -9.56
C GLN A 61 10.68 22.69 -9.01
N VAL A 62 11.62 21.74 -9.08
CA VAL A 62 13.00 21.95 -8.63
C VAL A 62 13.66 23.07 -9.45
N ASN A 63 13.45 23.07 -10.76
CA ASN A 63 13.93 24.15 -11.63
C ASN A 63 13.34 25.52 -11.25
N ALA A 64 12.03 25.58 -10.97
CA ALA A 64 11.38 26.80 -10.51
C ALA A 64 11.94 27.28 -9.16
N HIS A 65 12.24 26.36 -8.23
CA HIS A 65 12.88 26.70 -6.96
C HIS A 65 14.30 27.24 -7.13
N GLN A 66 15.11 26.64 -8.02
CA GLN A 66 16.44 27.16 -8.35
C GLN A 66 16.38 28.54 -9.00
N SER A 67 15.51 28.74 -10.00
CA SER A 67 15.36 30.04 -10.66
C SER A 67 14.95 31.10 -9.66
N HIS A 68 13.89 30.85 -8.87
CA HIS A 68 13.41 31.81 -7.88
C HIS A 68 14.46 32.15 -6.81
N ALA A 69 15.25 31.16 -6.37
CA ALA A 69 16.36 31.40 -5.45
C ALA A 69 17.44 32.28 -6.09
N SER A 70 17.83 31.97 -7.33
CA SER A 70 18.81 32.76 -8.09
C SER A 70 18.33 34.20 -8.28
N ASP A 71 17.08 34.39 -8.70
CA ASP A 71 16.50 35.72 -8.94
C ASP A 71 16.50 36.56 -7.66
N LYS A 72 16.10 35.96 -6.53
CA LYS A 72 16.13 36.63 -5.23
C LYS A 72 17.56 36.97 -4.79
N MET A 73 18.51 36.05 -4.97
CA MET A 73 19.91 36.27 -4.62
C MET A 73 20.48 37.43 -5.43
N THR A 74 20.26 37.42 -6.75
CA THR A 74 20.71 38.48 -7.66
C THR A 74 20.04 39.82 -7.33
N ALA A 75 18.74 39.85 -7.02
CA ALA A 75 18.07 41.08 -6.62
C ALA A 75 18.68 41.69 -5.36
N VAL A 76 19.11 40.86 -4.39
CA VAL A 76 19.79 41.31 -3.19
C VAL A 76 21.22 41.79 -3.50
N GLU A 77 21.97 41.05 -4.31
CA GLU A 77 23.33 41.40 -4.74
C GLU A 77 23.38 42.73 -5.52
N LEU A 78 22.35 43.02 -6.32
CA LEU A 78 22.21 44.26 -7.08
C LEU A 78 21.62 45.42 -6.24
N GLY A 79 21.28 45.19 -4.97
CA GLY A 79 20.64 46.19 -4.11
C GLY A 79 19.20 46.55 -4.53
N GLN A 80 18.56 45.71 -5.35
CA GLN A 80 17.16 45.85 -5.74
C GLN A 80 16.20 45.31 -4.67
N SER A 81 16.70 44.55 -3.70
CA SER A 81 15.95 43.98 -2.59
C SER A 81 16.82 43.91 -1.32
N ASP A 82 16.25 44.25 -0.17
CA ASP A 82 16.91 44.08 1.14
C ASP A 82 16.58 42.73 1.80
N ASP A 83 15.78 41.87 1.13
CA ASP A 83 15.33 40.56 1.63
C ASP A 83 16.42 39.47 1.51
N LEU A 84 17.56 39.67 2.18
CA LEU A 84 18.64 38.67 2.20
C LEU A 84 18.17 37.36 2.85
N VAL A 85 17.35 37.44 3.91
CA VAL A 85 16.85 36.26 4.63
C VAL A 85 15.97 35.42 3.72
N GLY A 86 15.03 36.04 3.00
CA GLY A 86 14.18 35.33 2.05
C GLY A 86 14.96 34.76 0.85
N ALA A 87 16.02 35.43 0.40
CA ALA A 87 16.93 34.87 -0.60
C ALA A 87 17.66 33.62 -0.06
N MET A 88 18.23 33.69 1.16
CA MET A 88 18.89 32.56 1.80
C MET A 88 17.94 31.37 2.03
N VAL A 89 16.70 31.62 2.44
CA VAL A 89 15.69 30.57 2.63
C VAL A 89 15.28 29.96 1.28
N ALA A 90 15.12 30.77 0.24
CA ALA A 90 14.84 30.28 -1.10
C ALA A 90 15.97 29.36 -1.60
N SER A 91 17.22 29.76 -1.39
CA SER A 91 18.40 28.94 -1.73
C SER A 91 18.44 27.63 -0.97
N GLN A 92 18.18 27.64 0.34
CA GLN A 92 18.09 26.41 1.15
C GLN A 92 16.99 25.47 0.66
N LYS A 93 15.82 26.03 0.31
CA LYS A 93 14.70 25.26 -0.24
C LYS A 93 15.07 24.62 -1.57
N ALA A 94 15.75 25.36 -2.46
CA ALA A 94 16.21 24.86 -3.75
C ALA A 94 17.20 23.70 -3.57
N SER A 95 18.19 23.85 -2.69
CA SER A 95 19.17 22.79 -2.39
C SER A 95 18.51 21.53 -1.83
N LEU A 96 17.65 21.67 -0.82
CA LEU A 96 16.94 20.53 -0.23
C LEU A 96 16.06 19.79 -1.26
N SER A 97 15.39 20.53 -2.13
CA SER A 97 14.55 19.96 -3.19
C SER A 97 15.37 19.20 -4.23
N PHE A 98 16.55 19.73 -4.57
CA PHE A 98 17.50 19.08 -5.47
C PHE A 98 18.08 17.79 -4.86
N ASP A 99 18.45 17.81 -3.59
CA ASP A 99 18.95 16.63 -2.89
C ASP A 99 17.90 15.51 -2.86
N ALA A 100 16.64 15.87 -2.57
CA ALA A 100 15.52 14.94 -2.60
C ALA A 100 15.34 14.33 -4.00
N LEU A 101 15.42 15.13 -5.06
CA LEU A 101 15.36 14.64 -6.44
C LEU A 101 16.50 13.66 -6.76
N MET A 102 17.72 13.95 -6.33
CA MET A 102 18.86 13.05 -6.53
C MET A 102 18.66 11.70 -5.85
N GLN A 103 18.05 11.68 -4.66
CA GLN A 103 17.69 10.43 -3.99
C GLN A 103 16.68 9.61 -4.80
N VAL A 104 15.66 10.26 -5.36
CA VAL A 104 14.68 9.59 -6.22
C VAL A 104 15.34 9.07 -7.49
N ARG A 105 16.17 9.89 -8.16
CA ARG A 105 16.94 9.47 -9.34
C ARG A 105 17.75 8.20 -9.06
N ASN A 106 18.50 8.18 -7.97
CA ASN A 106 19.33 7.04 -7.61
C ASN A 106 18.50 5.78 -7.31
N LYS A 107 17.35 5.93 -6.64
CA LYS A 107 16.42 4.82 -6.39
C LYS A 107 15.82 4.25 -7.67
N VAL A 108 15.45 5.11 -8.62
CA VAL A 108 14.87 4.68 -9.90
C VAL A 108 15.89 3.90 -10.72
N VAL A 109 17.12 4.40 -10.81
CA VAL A 109 18.21 3.69 -11.49
C VAL A 109 18.47 2.33 -10.83
N GLY A 110 18.52 2.29 -9.50
CA GLY A 110 18.69 1.03 -8.76
C GLY A 110 17.55 0.02 -8.99
N ALA A 111 16.30 0.48 -9.02
CA ALA A 111 15.15 -0.38 -9.29
C ALA A 111 15.16 -0.96 -10.71
N VAL A 112 15.63 -0.18 -11.70
CA VAL A 112 15.83 -0.69 -13.07
C VAL A 112 16.94 -1.75 -13.10
N ASP A 113 18.06 -1.51 -12.42
CA ASP A 113 19.15 -2.47 -12.29
C ASP A 113 18.71 -3.78 -11.60
N GLU A 114 17.84 -3.68 -10.59
CA GLU A 114 17.27 -4.82 -9.87
C GLU A 114 16.36 -5.67 -10.78
N ILE A 115 15.51 -5.03 -11.58
CA ILE A 115 14.68 -5.73 -12.58
C ILE A 115 15.56 -6.48 -13.60
N MET A 116 16.67 -5.88 -14.06
CA MET A 116 17.59 -6.55 -14.98
C MET A 116 18.32 -7.74 -14.35
N LYS A 117 18.49 -7.74 -13.03
CA LYS A 117 19.17 -8.82 -12.28
C LYS A 117 18.25 -9.92 -11.79
N MET A 118 16.93 -9.75 -11.88
CA MET A 118 16.00 -10.85 -11.64
C MET A 118 16.15 -11.90 -12.76
N PRO A 119 16.60 -13.13 -12.44
CA PRO A 119 16.57 -14.20 -13.42
C PRO A 119 15.10 -14.54 -13.71
N VAL A 120 14.77 -14.71 -14.99
CA VAL A 120 13.50 -15.32 -15.42
C VAL A 120 13.47 -16.81 -15.10
#